data_AF-A0A0U5CFK1-F1
#
_entry.id   AF-A0A0U5CFK1-F1
#
_cell.length_a   1.000
_cell.length_b   1.000
_cell.length_c   1.000
_cell.angle_alpha   90.00
_cell.angle_beta   90.00
_cell.angle_gamma   90.00
#
_symmetry.space_group_name_H-M   'P 1'
#
loop_
_entity.id
_entity.type
_entity.pdbx_description
1 polymer ?
#
loop_
_entity_poly.entity_id
_entity_poly.type
_entity_poly.pdbx_seq_one_letter_code
_entity_poly.pdbx_strand_id
1 'polypeptide(L)'
;MDWDALCFNIATLIAGVFVLDYGADKFIDHTVIVGRRLGISPTLIALLTAGAEYEELAVVVAALAQHRSPLALGNVLGSTISNILGAFSLGLLCRPGGMECDRSAKMYSALLLFITTLFVALALFHQLNRISGAILIAVFVLYVASIGYAIYKGVTEPPALSDSDSDSDSDAEIANPPHGQSSWTQASERSPLLDNANPSPEPTPPPENNTVQRLPRPLHHHITQLISGLLALSLSGYILAHSAGALADTLHLSGTVFGLTVVAFATTLPEKLIALLGGARGHGGIVVATTAGSNIFLLTLCVGVVAVAGIPVDQANDGLVLFDLVTVWLAAGCFAAVVFLGLGRGAGVVLLGLYGVFVVLELTVFRR
;
A
#
# COMPACT_ATOMS: atom_id res chain seq x y z
N MET A 1 21.65 -24.09 18.87
CA MET A 1 20.47 -23.29 18.48
C MET A 1 19.41 -23.54 19.53
N ASP A 2 18.96 -22.48 20.20
CA ASP A 2 17.84 -22.58 21.14
C ASP A 2 16.55 -22.62 20.32
N TRP A 3 16.01 -23.83 20.15
CA TRP A 3 14.83 -24.07 19.31
C TRP A 3 13.58 -23.47 19.91
N ASP A 4 13.50 -23.34 21.24
CA ASP A 4 12.34 -22.75 21.92
C ASP A 4 12.29 -21.24 21.65
N ALA A 5 13.44 -20.57 21.79
CA ALA A 5 13.57 -19.16 21.46
C ALA A 5 13.30 -18.88 19.97
N LEU A 6 13.80 -19.74 19.08
CA LEU A 6 13.55 -19.62 17.64
C LEU A 6 12.06 -19.74 17.32
N CYS A 7 11.40 -20.79 17.80
CA CYS A 7 9.97 -21.03 17.57
C CYS A 7 9.12 -19.89 18.14
N PHE A 8 9.46 -19.39 19.33
CA PHE A 8 8.78 -18.24 19.93
C PHE A 8 8.92 -16.98 19.07
N ASN A 9 10.12 -16.67 18.59
CA ASN A 9 10.33 -15.49 17.74
C ASN A 9 9.65 -15.60 16.38
N ILE A 10 9.60 -16.80 15.78
CA ILE A 10 8.84 -17.04 14.55
C ILE A 10 7.34 -16.86 14.80
N ALA A 11 6.80 -17.46 15.87
CA ALA A 11 5.38 -17.36 16.19
C ALA A 11 4.96 -15.92 16.50
N THR A 12 5.78 -15.17 17.24
CA THR A 12 5.54 -13.76 17.55
C THR A 12 5.66 -12.86 16.32
N LEU A 13 6.59 -13.13 15.40
CA LEU A 13 6.68 -12.42 14.13
C LEU A 13 5.41 -12.64 13.30
N ILE A 14 4.96 -13.88 13.14
CA ILE A 14 3.73 -14.21 12.40
C ILE A 14 2.51 -13.56 13.06
N ALA A 15 2.35 -13.72 14.38
CA ALA A 15 1.24 -13.13 15.11
C ALA A 15 1.24 -11.60 15.01
N GLY A 16 2.43 -10.99 15.09
CA GLY A 16 2.58 -9.56 14.92
C GLY A 16 2.12 -9.09 13.54
N VAL A 17 2.44 -9.79 12.45
CA VAL A 17 2.00 -9.39 11.09
C VAL A 17 0.48 -9.32 11.02
N PHE A 18 -0.23 -10.30 11.57
CA PHE A 18 -1.71 -10.26 11.62
C PHE A 18 -2.25 -9.13 12.52
N VAL A 19 -1.59 -8.83 13.64
CA VAL A 19 -1.99 -7.69 14.49
C VAL A 19 -1.67 -6.35 13.83
N LEU A 20 -0.63 -6.30 13.00
CA LEU A 20 -0.22 -5.11 12.24
C LEU A 20 -1.31 -4.75 11.24
N ASP A 21 -1.67 -5.72 10.41
CA ASP A 21 -2.73 -5.66 9.38
C ASP A 21 -4.07 -5.26 10.01
N TYR A 22 -4.50 -5.98 11.07
CA TYR A 22 -5.70 -5.62 11.82
C TYR A 22 -5.66 -4.19 12.39
N GLY A 23 -4.50 -3.77 12.91
CA GLY A 23 -4.31 -2.45 13.48
C GLY A 23 -4.41 -1.33 12.44
N ALA A 24 -3.78 -1.55 11.28
CA ALA A 24 -3.81 -0.63 10.15
C ALA A 24 -5.22 -0.50 9.58
N ASP A 25 -5.92 -1.59 9.31
CA ASP A 25 -7.32 -1.59 8.86
C ASP A 25 -8.20 -0.77 9.80
N LYS A 26 -8.17 -1.07 11.10
CA LYS A 26 -8.96 -0.34 12.09
C LYS A 26 -8.59 1.13 12.16
N PHE A 27 -7.31 1.45 12.07
CA PHE A 27 -6.82 2.81 12.10
C PHE A 27 -7.30 3.60 10.87
N ILE A 28 -7.18 3.03 9.66
CA ILE A 28 -7.58 3.65 8.39
C ILE A 28 -9.10 3.86 8.36
N ASP A 29 -9.89 2.81 8.60
CA ASP A 29 -11.36 2.86 8.56
C ASP A 29 -11.91 3.96 9.47
N HIS A 30 -11.41 4.01 10.70
CA HIS A 30 -11.89 4.97 11.67
C HIS A 30 -11.33 6.36 11.44
N THR A 31 -10.15 6.49 10.81
CA THR A 31 -9.62 7.79 10.35
C THR A 31 -10.53 8.38 9.27
N VAL A 32 -11.02 7.55 8.34
CA VAL A 32 -11.98 7.98 7.32
C VAL A 32 -13.29 8.46 7.96
N ILE A 33 -13.86 7.68 8.87
CA ILE A 33 -15.15 8.01 9.51
C ILE A 33 -15.05 9.26 10.38
N VAL A 34 -14.03 9.33 11.25
CA VAL A 34 -13.81 10.48 12.12
C VAL A 34 -13.51 11.73 11.30
N GLY A 35 -12.67 11.63 10.27
CA GLY A 35 -12.35 12.74 9.38
C GLY A 35 -13.59 13.32 8.69
N ARG A 36 -14.46 12.46 8.14
CA ARG A 36 -15.73 12.89 7.52
C ARG A 36 -16.63 13.61 8.51
N ARG A 37 -16.75 13.10 9.75
CA ARG A 37 -17.57 13.74 10.81
C ARG A 37 -16.99 15.06 11.31
N LEU A 38 -15.69 15.25 11.21
CA LEU A 38 -15.01 16.52 11.53
C LEU A 38 -15.04 17.53 10.37
N GLY A 39 -15.68 17.20 9.24
CA GLY A 39 -15.77 18.08 8.07
C GLY A 39 -14.49 18.12 7.23
N ILE A 40 -13.58 17.16 7.41
CA ILE A 40 -12.41 17.01 6.54
C ILE A 40 -12.89 16.53 5.16
N SER A 41 -12.33 17.10 4.08
CA SER A 41 -12.76 16.75 2.73
C SER A 41 -12.48 15.27 2.42
N PRO A 42 -13.40 14.55 1.74
CA PRO A 42 -13.18 13.17 1.33
C PRO A 42 -11.91 13.00 0.50
N THR A 43 -11.56 14.01 -0.29
CA THR A 43 -10.31 14.10 -1.05
C THR A 43 -9.08 14.02 -0.16
N LEU A 44 -9.02 14.81 0.92
CA LEU A 44 -7.86 14.82 1.81
C LEU A 44 -7.72 13.48 2.54
N ILE A 45 -8.85 12.93 2.98
CA ILE A 45 -8.90 11.61 3.62
C ILE A 45 -8.38 10.55 2.65
N ALA A 46 -8.96 10.47 1.45
CA ALA A 46 -8.54 9.51 0.42
C ALA A 46 -7.07 9.68 0.07
N LEU A 47 -6.54 10.89 0.06
CA LEU A 47 -5.12 11.13 -0.23
C LEU A 47 -4.18 10.73 0.90
N LEU A 48 -4.61 10.89 2.16
CA LEU A 48 -3.83 10.48 3.33
C LEU A 48 -3.90 8.97 3.56
N THR A 49 -4.98 8.32 3.14
CA THR A 49 -5.13 6.87 3.29
C THR A 49 -4.68 6.10 2.06
N ALA A 50 -4.83 6.65 0.85
CA ALA A 50 -4.41 5.96 -0.37
C ALA A 50 -2.90 6.10 -0.59
N GLY A 51 -2.22 4.94 -0.56
CA GLY A 51 -0.78 4.85 -0.75
C GLY A 51 0.04 5.19 0.49
N ALA A 52 -0.60 5.28 1.66
CA ALA A 52 0.09 5.32 2.93
C ALA A 52 0.37 3.89 3.42
N GLU A 53 1.63 3.59 3.65
CA GLU A 53 2.11 2.28 4.10
C GLU A 53 2.29 2.35 5.63
N TYR A 54 1.17 2.32 6.36
CA TYR A 54 1.14 2.56 7.81
C TYR A 54 1.82 1.44 8.59
N GLU A 55 1.73 0.23 8.07
CA GLU A 55 2.36 -1.01 8.49
C GLU A 55 3.89 -0.86 8.47
N GLU A 56 4.44 -0.47 7.32
CA GLU A 56 5.87 -0.21 7.13
C GLU A 56 6.34 0.95 8.00
N LEU A 57 5.58 2.05 8.06
CA LEU A 57 5.93 3.19 8.89
C LEU A 57 5.98 2.79 10.37
N ALA A 58 5.04 1.97 10.84
CA ALA A 58 5.01 1.49 12.22
C ALA A 58 6.22 0.61 12.53
N VAL A 59 6.58 -0.31 11.64
CA VAL A 59 7.79 -1.15 11.79
C VAL A 59 9.06 -0.30 11.75
N VAL A 60 9.15 0.69 10.87
CA VAL A 60 10.28 1.61 10.77
C VAL A 60 10.46 2.39 12.07
N VAL A 61 9.40 3.04 12.56
CA VAL A 61 9.45 3.83 13.79
C VAL A 61 9.82 2.94 14.99
N ALA A 62 9.24 1.75 15.07
CA ALA A 62 9.54 0.80 16.13
C ALA A 62 10.99 0.26 16.09
N ALA A 63 11.51 -0.04 14.90
CA ALA A 63 12.89 -0.47 14.72
C ALA A 63 13.88 0.63 15.10
N LEU A 64 13.60 1.88 14.73
CA LEU A 64 14.40 3.05 15.13
C LEU A 64 14.36 3.27 16.65
N ALA A 65 13.18 3.14 17.28
CA ALA A 65 13.03 3.22 18.74
C ALA A 65 13.79 2.12 19.48
N GLN A 66 14.03 0.98 18.82
CA GLN A 66 14.84 -0.13 19.33
C GLN A 66 16.31 -0.07 18.89
N HIS A 67 16.76 1.03 18.29
CA HIS A 67 18.12 1.22 17.77
C HIS A 67 18.54 0.18 16.70
N ARG A 68 17.58 -0.36 15.95
CA ARG A 68 17.79 -1.30 14.84
C ARG A 68 17.62 -0.62 13.48
N SER A 69 18.37 0.46 13.24
CA SER A 69 18.33 1.22 11.97
C SER A 69 18.59 0.37 10.71
N PRO A 70 19.50 -0.63 10.72
CA PRO A 70 19.67 -1.54 9.57
C PRO A 70 18.39 -2.32 9.23
N LEU A 71 17.65 -2.77 10.24
CA LEU A 71 16.36 -3.44 10.05
C LEU A 71 15.32 -2.51 9.44
N ALA A 72 15.28 -1.26 9.91
CA ALA A 72 14.37 -0.23 9.37
C ALA A 72 14.65 0.06 7.89
N LEU A 73 15.93 0.30 7.52
CA LEU A 73 16.31 0.52 6.12
C LEU A 73 16.05 -0.70 5.25
N GLY A 74 16.44 -1.89 5.74
CA GLY A 74 16.17 -3.16 5.07
C GLY A 74 14.69 -3.30 4.75
N ASN A 75 13.82 -3.11 5.75
CA ASN A 75 12.37 -3.18 5.57
C ASN A 75 11.88 -2.23 4.47
N VAL A 76 12.30 -0.95 4.49
CA VAL A 76 11.85 0.05 3.50
C VAL A 76 12.28 -0.32 2.08
N LEU A 77 13.53 -0.72 1.87
CA LEU A 77 14.04 -1.09 0.56
C LEU A 77 13.46 -2.42 0.07
N GLY A 78 13.35 -3.39 0.97
CA GLY A 78 12.69 -4.66 0.70
C GLY A 78 11.24 -4.47 0.29
N SER A 79 10.47 -3.64 1.01
CA SER A 79 9.08 -3.34 0.68
C SER A 79 8.98 -2.63 -0.67
N THR A 80 9.91 -1.73 -0.96
CA THR A 80 9.98 -1.06 -2.28
C THR A 80 10.17 -2.10 -3.41
N ILE A 81 11.13 -3.01 -3.26
CA ILE A 81 11.39 -4.07 -4.25
C ILE A 81 10.20 -5.04 -4.33
N SER A 82 9.65 -5.45 -3.19
CA SER A 82 8.53 -6.38 -3.06
C SER A 82 7.24 -5.82 -3.68
N ASN A 83 6.96 -4.53 -3.50
CA ASN A 83 5.78 -3.88 -4.07
C ASN A 83 5.84 -3.88 -5.61
N ILE A 84 7.01 -3.64 -6.19
CA ILE A 84 7.18 -3.60 -7.65
C ILE A 84 7.35 -4.99 -8.27
N LEU A 85 8.31 -5.78 -7.78
CA LEU A 85 8.64 -7.08 -8.37
C LEU A 85 7.71 -8.20 -7.89
N GLY A 86 7.05 -8.04 -6.73
CA GLY A 86 6.11 -8.99 -6.14
C GLY A 86 4.65 -8.61 -6.34
N ALA A 87 4.16 -7.56 -5.66
CA ALA A 87 2.73 -7.22 -5.66
C ALA A 87 2.22 -6.79 -7.04
N PHE A 88 2.88 -5.81 -7.66
CA PHE A 88 2.52 -5.34 -9.00
C PHE A 88 2.60 -6.46 -10.07
N SER A 89 3.61 -7.32 -9.98
CA SER A 89 3.77 -8.44 -10.91
C SER A 89 2.66 -9.48 -10.77
N LEU A 90 2.21 -9.77 -9.53
CA LEU A 90 1.04 -10.60 -9.26
C LEU A 90 -0.24 -9.98 -9.84
N GLY A 91 -0.43 -8.68 -9.67
CA GLY A 91 -1.55 -7.96 -10.29
C GLY A 91 -1.56 -8.06 -11.82
N LEU A 92 -0.39 -7.97 -12.47
CA LEU A 92 -0.27 -8.17 -13.91
C LEU A 92 -0.56 -9.61 -14.36
N LEU A 93 -0.14 -10.61 -13.59
CA LEU A 93 -0.35 -12.03 -13.89
C LEU A 93 -1.83 -12.41 -13.91
N CYS A 94 -2.60 -11.83 -12.99
CA CYS A 94 -4.02 -12.07 -12.80
C CYS A 94 -4.92 -11.27 -13.76
N ARG A 95 -4.37 -10.28 -14.49
CA ARG A 95 -5.14 -9.49 -15.44
C ARG A 95 -5.40 -10.23 -16.76
N PRO A 96 -6.66 -10.32 -17.22
CA PRO A 96 -6.98 -10.87 -18.54
C PRO A 96 -6.74 -9.81 -19.64
N GLY A 97 -5.48 -9.63 -20.07
CA GLY A 97 -5.14 -8.82 -21.26
C GLY A 97 -3.97 -7.85 -21.09
N GLY A 98 -3.78 -6.98 -22.10
CA GLY A 98 -2.82 -5.88 -22.06
C GLY A 98 -3.22 -4.78 -21.07
N MET A 99 -2.27 -3.90 -20.75
CA MET A 99 -2.49 -2.79 -19.83
C MET A 99 -2.53 -1.47 -20.61
N GLU A 100 -3.73 -0.94 -20.82
CA GLU A 100 -3.88 0.43 -21.29
C GLU A 100 -3.67 1.38 -20.11
N CYS A 101 -2.43 1.85 -19.95
CA CYS A 101 -2.10 2.86 -18.96
C CYS A 101 -2.49 4.24 -19.47
N ASP A 102 -3.34 4.90 -18.69
CA ASP A 102 -3.72 6.29 -18.90
C ASP A 102 -2.54 7.25 -18.68
N ARG A 103 -2.77 8.54 -18.95
CA ARG A 103 -1.74 9.57 -18.79
C ARG A 103 -1.28 9.70 -17.33
N SER A 104 -2.19 9.49 -16.37
CA SER A 104 -1.91 9.60 -14.94
C SER A 104 -0.99 8.48 -14.48
N ALA A 105 -1.26 7.23 -14.86
CA ALA A 105 -0.38 6.08 -14.59
C ALA A 105 1.05 6.32 -15.09
N LYS A 106 1.22 6.82 -16.33
CA LYS A 106 2.54 7.16 -16.88
C LYS A 106 3.23 8.25 -16.07
N MET A 107 2.50 9.29 -15.67
CA MET A 107 3.03 10.35 -14.82
C MET A 107 3.50 9.84 -13.45
N TYR A 108 2.69 9.02 -12.77
CA TYR A 108 3.06 8.43 -11.48
C TYR A 108 4.29 7.51 -11.59
N SER A 109 4.37 6.70 -12.64
CA SER A 109 5.53 5.82 -12.89
C SER A 109 6.82 6.62 -13.16
N ALA A 110 6.74 7.72 -13.91
CA ALA A 110 7.87 8.61 -14.17
C ALA A 110 8.31 9.35 -12.89
N LEU A 111 7.36 9.81 -12.08
CA LEU A 111 7.63 10.45 -10.80
C LEU A 111 8.31 9.47 -9.82
N LEU A 112 7.82 8.22 -9.74
CA LEU A 112 8.45 7.19 -8.94
C LEU A 112 9.90 6.96 -9.40
N LEU A 113 10.15 6.82 -10.71
CA LEU A 113 11.50 6.62 -11.23
C LEU A 113 12.42 7.81 -10.89
N PHE A 114 11.91 9.03 -10.97
CA PHE A 114 12.64 10.24 -10.57
C PHE A 114 13.00 10.23 -9.09
N ILE A 115 12.03 9.97 -8.20
CA ILE A 115 12.24 9.89 -6.75
C ILE A 115 13.21 8.78 -6.40
N THR A 116 13.07 7.61 -7.04
CA THR A 116 13.98 6.48 -6.86
C THR A 116 15.40 6.84 -7.28
N THR A 117 15.56 7.52 -8.42
CA THR A 117 16.87 8.00 -8.89
C THR A 117 17.49 9.00 -7.92
N LEU A 118 16.69 9.93 -7.39
CA LEU A 118 17.14 10.88 -6.36
C LEU A 118 17.60 10.15 -5.09
N PHE A 119 16.79 9.22 -4.59
CA PHE A 119 17.13 8.40 -3.42
C PHE A 119 18.45 7.63 -3.63
N VAL A 120 18.56 6.89 -4.75
CA VAL A 120 19.77 6.11 -5.06
C VAL A 120 21.00 7.01 -5.21
N ALA A 121 20.87 8.19 -5.83
CA ALA A 121 21.97 9.14 -5.92
C ALA A 121 22.40 9.63 -4.52
N LEU A 122 21.45 10.01 -3.65
CA LEU A 122 21.76 10.42 -2.28
C LEU A 122 22.45 9.30 -1.49
N ALA A 123 22.02 8.04 -1.67
CA ALA A 123 22.64 6.89 -1.05
C ALA A 123 24.08 6.66 -1.56
N LEU A 124 24.30 6.64 -2.88
CA LEU A 124 25.62 6.41 -3.49
C LEU A 124 26.65 7.48 -3.15
N PHE A 125 26.22 8.75 -3.07
CA PHE A 125 27.10 9.86 -2.68
C PHE A 125 27.23 10.02 -1.15
N HIS A 126 26.71 9.08 -0.37
CA HIS A 126 26.77 9.09 1.10
C HIS A 126 26.15 10.37 1.70
N GLN A 127 25.11 10.89 1.05
CA GLN A 127 24.41 12.11 1.43
C GLN A 127 23.11 11.83 2.19
N LEU A 128 22.80 10.58 2.57
CA LEU A 128 21.66 10.23 3.43
C LEU A 128 21.91 10.64 4.88
N ASN A 129 21.85 11.94 5.13
CA ASN A 129 22.00 12.57 6.44
C ASN A 129 20.66 13.17 6.88
N ARG A 130 20.63 13.77 8.08
CA ARG A 130 19.40 14.36 8.64
C ARG A 130 18.79 15.46 7.76
N ILE A 131 19.61 16.20 7.02
CA ILE A 131 19.14 17.28 6.15
C ILE A 131 18.48 16.70 4.92
N SER A 132 19.12 15.76 4.22
CA SER A 132 18.50 15.11 3.07
C SER A 132 17.26 14.30 3.48
N GLY A 133 17.25 13.70 4.67
CA GLY A 133 16.05 13.10 5.25
C GLY A 133 14.90 14.09 5.42
N ALA A 134 15.16 15.27 6.00
CA ALA A 134 14.17 16.33 6.14
C ALA A 134 13.68 16.83 4.77
N ILE A 135 14.56 16.91 3.77
CA ILE A 135 14.20 17.24 2.38
C ILE A 135 13.29 16.17 1.79
N LEU A 136 13.57 14.88 1.97
CA LEU A 136 12.71 13.78 1.48
C LEU A 136 11.31 13.84 2.10
N ILE A 137 11.21 14.11 3.41
CA ILE A 137 9.92 14.34 4.09
C ILE A 137 9.20 15.56 3.50
N ALA A 138 9.92 16.67 3.27
CA ALA A 138 9.34 17.86 2.66
C ALA A 138 8.85 17.59 1.21
N VAL A 139 9.58 16.78 0.44
CA VAL A 139 9.15 16.32 -0.89
C VAL A 139 7.88 15.49 -0.80
N PHE A 140 7.76 14.59 0.18
CA PHE A 140 6.52 13.83 0.42
C PHE A 140 5.33 14.76 0.73
N VAL A 141 5.52 15.72 1.63
CA VAL A 141 4.48 16.70 1.98
C VAL A 141 4.08 17.53 0.76
N LEU A 142 5.05 17.94 -0.07
CA LEU A 142 4.79 18.66 -1.32
C LEU A 142 4.05 17.78 -2.34
N TYR A 143 4.42 16.50 -2.45
CA TYR A 143 3.76 15.52 -3.31
C TYR A 143 2.27 15.38 -2.94
N VAL A 144 1.98 15.12 -1.67
CA VAL A 144 0.60 15.07 -1.13
C VAL A 144 -0.10 16.41 -1.38
N ALA A 145 0.50 17.55 -1.03
CA ALA A 145 -0.13 18.86 -1.26
C ALA A 145 -0.43 19.12 -2.76
N SER A 146 0.45 18.69 -3.66
CA SER A 146 0.28 18.86 -5.12
C SER A 146 -0.89 18.03 -5.67
N ILE A 147 -1.06 16.79 -5.22
CA ILE A 147 -2.19 15.94 -5.61
C ILE A 147 -3.49 16.49 -5.01
N GLY A 148 -3.47 16.87 -3.73
CA GLY A 148 -4.63 17.48 -3.08
C GLY A 148 -5.09 18.75 -3.80
N TYR A 149 -4.15 19.58 -4.25
CA TYR A 149 -4.44 20.77 -5.05
C TYR A 149 -4.98 20.43 -6.45
N ALA A 150 -4.42 19.42 -7.12
CA ALA A 150 -4.89 18.96 -8.42
C ALA A 150 -6.34 18.45 -8.35
N ILE A 151 -6.67 17.69 -7.30
CA ILE A 151 -8.04 17.21 -7.06
C ILE A 151 -8.97 18.38 -6.71
N TYR A 152 -8.54 19.32 -5.87
CA TYR A 152 -9.33 20.52 -5.56
C TYR A 152 -9.68 21.36 -6.79
N LYS A 153 -8.75 21.46 -7.75
CA LYS A 153 -8.97 22.13 -9.04
C LYS A 153 -9.77 21.30 -10.05
N GLY A 154 -10.14 20.06 -9.73
CA GLY A 154 -10.84 19.16 -10.64
C GLY A 154 -9.98 18.66 -11.81
N VAL A 155 -8.66 18.67 -11.67
CA VAL A 155 -7.71 18.17 -12.69
C VAL A 155 -7.60 16.64 -12.64
N THR A 156 -7.81 16.06 -11.46
CA THR A 156 -7.70 14.62 -11.19
C THR A 156 -8.82 14.16 -10.24
N GLU A 157 -9.30 12.95 -10.42
CA GLU A 157 -10.25 12.33 -9.49
C GLU A 157 -9.54 11.87 -8.20
N PRO A 158 -10.23 11.82 -7.05
CA PRO A 158 -9.69 11.23 -5.84
C PRO A 158 -9.24 9.78 -6.08
N PRO A 159 -8.17 9.30 -5.43
CA PRO A 159 -7.83 7.89 -5.47
C PRO A 159 -9.04 7.05 -5.05
N ALA A 160 -9.40 6.05 -5.86
CA ALA A 160 -10.39 5.07 -5.45
C ALA A 160 -9.83 4.34 -4.23
N LEU A 161 -10.55 4.38 -3.11
CA LEU A 161 -10.29 3.46 -2.00
C LEU A 161 -10.44 2.05 -2.59
N SER A 162 -9.47 1.17 -2.38
CA SER A 162 -9.71 -0.24 -2.68
C SER A 162 -10.87 -0.67 -1.81
N ASP A 163 -12.02 -0.95 -2.41
CA ASP A 163 -13.15 -1.57 -1.73
C ASP A 163 -12.69 -2.98 -1.28
N SER A 164 -11.97 -3.02 -0.15
CA SER A 164 -11.93 -4.19 0.70
C SER A 164 -13.34 -4.29 1.24
N ASP A 165 -14.05 -5.32 0.80
CA ASP A 165 -15.36 -5.74 1.31
C ASP A 165 -15.19 -6.16 2.79
N SER A 166 -14.79 -5.24 3.66
CA SER A 166 -14.85 -5.45 5.10
C SER A 166 -16.30 -5.18 5.47
N ASP A 167 -17.03 -6.25 5.80
CA ASP A 167 -18.38 -6.21 6.38
C ASP A 167 -18.39 -5.55 7.78
N SER A 168 -17.52 -4.57 8.02
CA SER A 168 -17.42 -3.84 9.27
C SER A 168 -18.36 -2.64 9.24
N ASP A 169 -19.66 -2.93 9.41
CA ASP A 169 -20.73 -1.98 9.76
C ASP A 169 -20.53 -0.57 9.15
N SER A 170 -20.61 -0.47 7.83
CA SER A 170 -20.57 0.81 7.12
C SER A 170 -21.88 1.58 7.33
N ASP A 171 -22.00 2.27 8.46
CA ASP A 171 -23.01 3.31 8.75
C ASP A 171 -22.83 4.56 7.85
N ALA A 172 -22.40 4.40 6.60
CA ALA A 172 -22.05 5.48 5.69
C ALA A 172 -22.87 5.47 4.39
N GLU A 173 -24.19 5.33 4.51
CA GLU A 173 -25.13 5.91 3.54
C GLU A 173 -25.88 7.07 4.20
N ILE A 174 -25.33 8.28 4.09
CA ILE A 174 -26.11 9.51 4.33
C ILE A 174 -26.10 10.34 3.04
N ALA A 175 -27.19 10.18 2.30
CA ALA A 175 -27.86 11.13 1.42
C ALA A 175 -27.03 11.87 0.35
N ASN A 176 -27.10 11.38 -0.90
CA ASN A 176 -27.11 12.28 -2.05
C ASN A 176 -28.45 13.03 -2.12
N PRO A 177 -28.49 14.35 -2.31
CA PRO A 177 -29.74 15.06 -2.59
C PRO A 177 -30.23 14.75 -4.01
N PRO A 178 -31.55 14.72 -4.27
CA PRO A 178 -32.08 14.43 -5.60
C PRO A 178 -31.90 15.65 -6.50
N HIS A 179 -30.95 15.57 -7.43
CA HIS A 179 -30.95 16.44 -8.60
C HIS A 179 -31.47 15.66 -9.81
N GLY A 180 -32.57 16.18 -10.36
CA GLY A 180 -33.36 15.53 -11.40
C GLY A 180 -32.74 15.56 -12.80
N GLN A 181 -33.29 14.65 -13.61
CA GLN A 181 -33.47 14.70 -15.07
C GLN A 181 -32.23 15.00 -15.95
N SER A 182 -31.75 13.97 -16.63
CA SER A 182 -31.58 13.95 -18.11
C SER A 182 -31.47 12.49 -18.57
N SER A 183 -32.53 11.91 -19.15
CA SER A 183 -32.77 11.85 -20.60
C SER A 183 -31.65 11.18 -21.39
N TRP A 184 -31.70 9.84 -21.49
CA TRP A 184 -31.31 9.13 -22.71
C TRP A 184 -32.26 7.96 -22.96
N THR A 185 -33.39 8.27 -23.59
CA THR A 185 -34.09 7.37 -24.50
C THR A 185 -33.16 7.04 -25.67
N GLN A 186 -32.86 5.76 -25.88
CA GLN A 186 -32.69 5.24 -27.24
C GLN A 186 -33.26 3.82 -27.29
N ALA A 187 -34.41 3.75 -27.93
CA ALA A 187 -35.11 2.55 -28.32
C ALA A 187 -34.26 1.74 -29.30
N SER A 188 -34.19 0.42 -29.08
CA SER A 188 -33.91 -0.55 -30.13
C SER A 188 -35.10 -1.49 -30.21
N GLU A 189 -36.07 -1.12 -31.03
CA GLU A 189 -37.08 -2.05 -31.54
C GLU A 189 -36.50 -2.79 -32.74
N ARG A 190 -36.59 -4.13 -32.70
CA ARG A 190 -37.17 -4.97 -33.77
C ARG A 190 -37.07 -6.45 -33.38
N SER A 191 -38.20 -7.04 -33.02
CA SER A 191 -38.69 -8.29 -33.65
C SER A 191 -40.16 -8.51 -33.26
N PRO A 192 -41.05 -8.77 -34.22
CA PRO A 192 -42.48 -8.92 -33.98
C PRO A 192 -42.80 -10.39 -33.67
N LEU A 193 -43.75 -10.66 -32.78
CA LEU A 193 -44.71 -11.77 -32.90
C LEU A 193 -45.78 -11.66 -31.79
N LEU A 194 -47.00 -11.98 -32.21
CA LEU A 194 -48.29 -11.82 -31.52
C LEU A 194 -48.39 -12.68 -30.25
N ASP A 195 -48.98 -12.17 -29.17
CA ASP A 195 -50.32 -12.61 -28.77
C ASP A 195 -50.91 -11.80 -27.60
N ASN A 196 -52.24 -11.74 -27.65
CA ASN A 196 -53.15 -10.86 -26.93
C ASN A 196 -53.84 -11.63 -25.79
N ALA A 197 -53.68 -11.23 -24.52
CA ALA A 197 -54.67 -11.40 -23.44
C ALA A 197 -54.15 -10.87 -22.09
N ASN A 198 -54.87 -9.93 -21.49
CA ASN A 198 -54.98 -9.72 -20.04
C ASN A 198 -56.48 -9.96 -19.70
N PRO A 199 -56.92 -10.35 -18.47
CA PRO A 199 -56.29 -10.01 -17.19
C PRO A 199 -56.39 -11.06 -16.04
N SER A 200 -55.50 -10.95 -15.05
CA SER A 200 -55.77 -11.25 -13.62
C SER A 200 -54.71 -10.53 -12.77
N PRO A 201 -55.06 -9.72 -11.76
CA PRO A 201 -54.06 -9.10 -10.90
C PRO A 201 -53.53 -10.14 -9.92
N GLU A 202 -52.29 -10.59 -10.10
CA GLU A 202 -51.54 -11.23 -9.01
C GLU A 202 -51.41 -10.22 -7.85
N PRO A 203 -51.59 -10.66 -6.59
CA PRO A 203 -51.39 -9.77 -5.46
C PRO A 203 -49.92 -9.38 -5.44
N THR A 204 -49.66 -8.07 -5.56
CA THR A 204 -48.33 -7.51 -5.39
C THR A 204 -47.81 -7.93 -4.01
N PRO A 205 -46.59 -8.49 -3.91
CA PRO A 205 -45.97 -8.70 -2.61
C PRO A 205 -45.83 -7.33 -1.92
N PRO A 206 -46.03 -7.25 -0.59
CA PRO A 206 -45.91 -5.99 0.13
C PRO A 206 -44.49 -5.43 -0.05
N PRO A 207 -44.32 -4.10 -0.04
CA PRO A 207 -43.00 -3.49 -0.14
C PRO A 207 -42.17 -3.96 1.04
N GLU A 208 -41.11 -4.72 0.76
CA GLU A 208 -40.14 -5.20 1.75
C GLU A 208 -39.23 -4.03 2.16
N ASN A 209 -39.82 -3.07 2.89
CA ASN A 209 -39.12 -1.86 3.33
C ASN A 209 -38.66 -1.99 4.79
N ASN A 210 -38.10 -3.15 5.14
CA ASN A 210 -37.45 -3.40 6.43
C ASN A 210 -35.95 -3.59 6.24
N THR A 211 -35.29 -2.65 5.55
CA THR A 211 -33.91 -2.35 5.93
C THR A 211 -33.97 -1.72 7.31
N VAL A 212 -33.65 -2.50 8.34
CA VAL A 212 -33.46 -1.99 9.69
C VAL A 212 -32.37 -0.91 9.59
N GLN A 213 -32.78 0.36 9.50
CA GLN A 213 -31.87 1.51 9.59
C GLN A 213 -31.28 1.48 10.99
N ARG A 214 -30.07 0.90 11.12
CA ARG A 214 -29.32 0.94 12.37
C ARG A 214 -28.98 2.40 12.65
N LEU A 215 -29.22 2.83 13.89
CA LEU A 215 -28.83 4.18 14.32
C LEU A 215 -27.31 4.29 14.19
N PRO A 216 -26.78 5.35 13.54
CA PRO A 216 -25.35 5.49 13.32
C PRO A 216 -24.60 5.50 14.65
N ARG A 217 -23.54 4.70 14.77
CA ARG A 217 -22.75 4.62 16.01
C ARG A 217 -22.23 5.99 16.45
N PRO A 218 -22.16 6.28 17.76
CA PRO A 218 -21.73 7.58 18.26
C PRO A 218 -20.24 7.83 17.98
N LEU A 219 -19.83 9.11 17.85
CA LEU A 219 -18.46 9.50 17.47
C LEU A 219 -17.40 8.91 18.41
N HIS A 220 -17.69 8.79 19.71
CA HIS A 220 -16.76 8.23 20.68
C HIS A 220 -16.38 6.78 20.37
N HIS A 221 -17.30 5.98 19.80
CA HIS A 221 -16.99 4.62 19.39
C HIS A 221 -15.90 4.61 18.32
N HIS A 222 -16.02 5.47 17.30
CA HIS A 222 -15.01 5.55 16.26
C HIS A 222 -13.68 6.12 16.76
N ILE A 223 -13.71 7.07 17.69
CA ILE A 223 -12.49 7.56 18.35
C ILE A 223 -11.82 6.42 19.14
N THR A 224 -12.59 5.62 19.90
CA THR A 224 -12.02 4.49 20.64
C THR A 224 -11.42 3.43 19.72
N GLN A 225 -12.07 3.14 18.59
CA GLN A 225 -11.57 2.20 17.58
C GLN A 225 -10.32 2.72 16.87
N LEU A 226 -10.25 4.02 16.59
CA LEU A 226 -9.06 4.67 16.04
C LEU A 226 -7.87 4.56 17.01
N ILE A 227 -8.11 4.79 18.30
CA ILE A 227 -7.08 4.64 19.34
C ILE A 227 -6.66 3.17 19.46
N SER A 228 -7.60 2.21 19.45
CA SER A 228 -7.24 0.79 19.51
C SER A 228 -6.46 0.33 18.28
N GLY A 229 -6.81 0.82 17.08
CA GLY A 229 -6.06 0.54 15.85
C GLY A 229 -4.63 1.08 15.93
N LEU A 230 -4.46 2.34 16.35
CA LEU A 230 -3.14 2.94 16.54
C LEU A 230 -2.29 2.19 17.59
N LEU A 231 -2.90 1.76 18.70
CA LEU A 231 -2.20 0.98 19.73
C LEU A 231 -1.81 -0.41 19.21
N ALA A 232 -2.69 -1.10 18.48
CA ALA A 232 -2.40 -2.38 17.87
C ALA A 232 -1.27 -2.27 16.84
N LEU A 233 -1.33 -1.26 15.97
CA LEU A 233 -0.31 -0.96 14.96
C LEU A 233 1.06 -0.68 15.60
N SER A 234 1.09 0.17 16.64
CA SER A 234 2.33 0.50 17.37
C SER A 234 2.90 -0.69 18.14
N LEU A 235 2.04 -1.46 18.83
CA LEU A 235 2.45 -2.66 19.57
C LEU A 235 2.99 -3.72 18.62
N SER A 236 2.30 -3.94 17.51
CA SER A 236 2.74 -4.90 16.49
C SER A 236 4.07 -4.49 15.87
N GLY A 237 4.25 -3.22 15.48
CA GLY A 237 5.52 -2.73 14.98
C GLY A 237 6.67 -2.99 15.97
N TYR A 238 6.43 -2.80 17.27
CA TYR A 238 7.40 -3.12 18.32
C TYR A 238 7.73 -4.62 18.37
N ILE A 239 6.71 -5.48 18.38
CA ILE A 239 6.89 -6.95 18.40
C ILE A 239 7.65 -7.40 17.15
N LEU A 240 7.27 -6.92 15.96
CA LEU A 240 7.93 -7.26 14.69
C LEU A 240 9.40 -6.86 14.70
N ALA A 241 9.71 -5.62 15.05
CA ALA A 241 11.09 -5.15 15.07
C ALA A 241 11.95 -5.93 16.09
N HIS A 242 11.35 -6.30 17.23
CA HIS A 242 12.04 -7.09 18.26
C HIS A 242 12.29 -8.53 17.79
N SER A 243 11.24 -9.24 17.38
CA SER A 243 11.33 -10.63 16.94
C SER A 243 12.16 -10.79 15.67
N ALA A 244 12.05 -9.87 14.71
CA ALA A 244 12.88 -9.85 13.52
C ALA A 244 14.36 -9.66 13.85
N GLY A 245 14.67 -8.77 14.81
CA GLY A 245 16.03 -8.59 15.30
C GLY A 245 16.60 -9.85 15.95
N ALA A 246 15.83 -10.49 16.84
CA ALA A 246 16.23 -11.74 17.47
C ALA A 246 16.41 -12.88 16.45
N LEU A 247 15.54 -12.95 15.44
CA LEU A 247 15.66 -13.95 14.37
C LEU A 247 16.90 -13.70 13.51
N ALA A 248 17.17 -12.46 13.11
CA ALA A 248 18.39 -12.10 12.39
C ALA A 248 19.64 -12.55 13.15
N ASP A 249 19.69 -12.26 14.45
CA ASP A 249 20.80 -12.65 15.34
C ASP A 249 20.96 -14.19 15.40
N THR A 250 19.86 -14.94 15.55
CA THR A 250 19.89 -16.42 15.60
C THR A 250 20.21 -17.09 14.27
N LEU A 251 19.85 -16.46 13.14
CA LEU A 251 20.07 -16.99 11.80
C LEU A 251 21.39 -16.52 11.19
N HIS A 252 22.18 -15.73 11.92
CA HIS A 252 23.41 -15.10 11.43
C HIS A 252 23.18 -14.36 10.12
N LEU A 253 22.13 -13.53 10.09
CA LEU A 253 21.81 -12.60 9.01
C LEU A 253 21.95 -11.18 9.55
N SER A 254 22.43 -10.23 8.76
CA SER A 254 22.34 -8.82 9.17
C SER A 254 20.89 -8.37 9.27
N GLY A 255 20.68 -7.36 10.12
CA GLY A 255 19.37 -6.71 10.25
C GLY A 255 18.86 -6.16 8.92
N THR A 256 19.75 -5.64 8.05
CA THR A 256 19.37 -5.20 6.71
C THR A 256 18.83 -6.37 5.88
N VAL A 257 19.58 -7.46 5.72
CA VAL A 257 19.17 -8.60 4.89
C VAL A 257 17.85 -9.20 5.38
N PHE A 258 17.71 -9.38 6.70
CA PHE A 258 16.48 -9.90 7.28
C PHE A 258 15.29 -8.94 7.08
N GLY A 259 15.53 -7.64 7.23
CA GLY A 259 14.53 -6.59 6.95
C GLY A 259 14.11 -6.57 5.48
N LEU A 260 15.09 -6.61 4.57
CA LEU A 260 14.93 -6.55 3.12
C LEU A 260 14.17 -7.74 2.53
N THR A 261 14.29 -8.90 3.17
CA THR A 261 13.70 -10.15 2.68
C THR A 261 12.48 -10.56 3.49
N VAL A 262 12.66 -10.95 4.75
CA VAL A 262 11.61 -11.59 5.55
C VAL A 262 10.60 -10.57 6.05
N VAL A 263 11.05 -9.47 6.68
CA VAL A 263 10.14 -8.48 7.25
C VAL A 263 9.37 -7.77 6.13
N ALA A 264 10.07 -7.28 5.12
CA ALA A 264 9.45 -6.64 3.97
C ALA A 264 8.47 -7.56 3.24
N PHE A 265 8.80 -8.84 3.04
CA PHE A 265 7.85 -9.77 2.42
C PHE A 265 6.58 -9.91 3.24
N ALA A 266 6.72 -10.00 4.57
CA ALA A 266 5.63 -10.22 5.50
C ALA A 266 4.73 -8.99 5.68
N THR A 267 5.29 -7.79 5.79
CA THR A 267 4.50 -6.57 5.89
C THR A 267 3.80 -6.26 4.58
N THR A 268 4.42 -6.56 3.44
CA THR A 268 3.81 -6.34 2.11
C THR A 268 2.90 -7.48 1.63
N LEU A 269 2.44 -8.38 2.52
CA LEU A 269 1.53 -9.47 2.16
C LEU A 269 0.11 -8.97 1.80
N PRO A 270 -0.51 -8.09 2.60
CA PRO A 270 -1.84 -7.53 2.29
C PRO A 270 -1.87 -6.86 0.90
N GLU A 271 -0.85 -6.10 0.56
CA GLU A 271 -0.68 -5.39 -0.72
C GLU A 271 -0.56 -6.36 -1.88
N LYS A 272 0.16 -7.48 -1.71
CA LYS A 272 0.22 -8.55 -2.72
C LYS A 272 -1.17 -9.12 -2.98
N LEU A 273 -1.99 -9.31 -1.94
CA LEU A 273 -3.36 -9.80 -2.08
C LEU A 273 -4.26 -8.76 -2.77
N ILE A 274 -4.18 -7.49 -2.36
CA ILE A 274 -4.94 -6.40 -2.98
C ILE A 274 -4.55 -6.24 -4.46
N ALA A 275 -3.26 -6.28 -4.78
CA ALA A 275 -2.77 -6.19 -6.16
C ALA A 275 -3.25 -7.38 -7.01
N LEU A 276 -3.20 -8.60 -6.46
CA LEU A 276 -3.71 -9.81 -7.11
C LEU A 276 -5.21 -9.69 -7.41
N LEU A 277 -6.01 -9.28 -6.42
CA LEU A 277 -7.46 -9.10 -6.55
C LEU A 277 -7.82 -7.95 -7.51
N GLY A 278 -7.13 -6.81 -7.40
CA GLY A 278 -7.31 -5.66 -8.30
C GLY A 278 -6.97 -5.99 -9.75
N GLY A 279 -5.91 -6.78 -9.95
CA GLY A 279 -5.53 -7.35 -11.25
C GLY A 279 -6.62 -8.26 -11.82
N ALA A 280 -7.11 -9.20 -11.01
CA ALA A 280 -8.18 -10.14 -11.40
C ALA A 280 -9.50 -9.44 -11.75
N ARG A 281 -9.84 -8.35 -11.05
CA ARG A 281 -11.03 -7.52 -11.30
C ARG A 281 -10.87 -6.56 -12.51
N GLY A 282 -9.72 -6.56 -13.18
CA GLY A 282 -9.50 -5.73 -14.37
C GLY A 282 -9.15 -4.25 -14.08
N HIS A 283 -8.83 -3.90 -12.84
CA HIS A 283 -8.53 -2.53 -12.41
C HIS A 283 -7.04 -2.17 -12.52
N GLY A 284 -6.44 -2.38 -13.70
CA GLY A 284 -4.99 -2.24 -13.91
C GLY A 284 -4.43 -0.84 -13.59
N GLY A 285 -5.19 0.22 -13.87
CA GLY A 285 -4.79 1.59 -13.53
C GLY A 285 -4.65 1.82 -12.01
N ILE A 286 -5.55 1.23 -11.21
CA ILE A 286 -5.50 1.30 -9.75
C ILE A 286 -4.27 0.57 -9.23
N VAL A 287 -3.91 -0.58 -9.80
CA VAL A 287 -2.71 -1.33 -9.40
C VAL A 287 -1.43 -0.50 -9.65
N VAL A 288 -1.33 0.20 -10.78
CA VAL A 288 -0.19 1.10 -11.07
C VAL A 288 -0.14 2.27 -10.10
N ALA A 289 -1.27 2.95 -9.86
CA ALA A 289 -1.33 4.10 -8.98
C ALA A 289 -0.97 3.73 -7.53
N THR A 290 -1.51 2.62 -7.04
CA THR A 290 -1.22 2.08 -5.70
C THR A 290 0.26 1.74 -5.59
N THR A 291 0.79 0.95 -6.53
CA THR A 291 2.22 0.59 -6.54
C THR A 291 3.11 1.84 -6.54
N ALA A 292 2.81 2.83 -7.38
CA ALA A 292 3.60 4.04 -7.45
C ALA A 292 3.50 4.88 -6.17
N GLY A 293 2.29 5.07 -5.63
CA GLY A 293 2.03 5.83 -4.41
C GLY A 293 2.75 5.23 -3.20
N SER A 294 2.57 3.93 -2.96
CA SER A 294 3.23 3.17 -1.90
C SER A 294 4.75 3.30 -1.95
N ASN A 295 5.36 3.12 -3.12
CA ASN A 295 6.81 3.25 -3.27
C ASN A 295 7.30 4.70 -3.08
N ILE A 296 6.52 5.69 -3.52
CA ILE A 296 6.82 7.11 -3.25
C ILE A 296 6.79 7.36 -1.75
N PHE A 297 5.77 6.87 -1.03
CA PHE A 297 5.67 6.97 0.43
C PHE A 297 6.88 6.35 1.12
N LEU A 298 7.27 5.13 0.75
CA LEU A 298 8.43 4.44 1.32
C LEU A 298 9.74 5.20 1.10
N LEU A 299 10.04 5.58 -0.15
CA LEU A 299 11.31 6.20 -0.51
C LEU A 299 11.43 7.67 -0.08
N THR A 300 10.32 8.35 0.23
CA THR A 300 10.32 9.73 0.70
C THR A 300 10.09 9.84 2.20
N LEU A 301 8.92 9.39 2.69
CA LEU A 301 8.58 9.51 4.10
C LEU A 301 9.38 8.53 4.96
N CYS A 302 9.36 7.22 4.67
CA CYS A 302 10.01 6.23 5.53
C CYS A 302 11.53 6.36 5.52
N VAL A 303 12.16 6.45 4.34
CA VAL A 303 13.61 6.76 4.24
C VAL A 303 13.92 8.10 4.91
N GLY A 304 13.08 9.12 4.71
CA GLY A 304 13.26 10.43 5.33
C GLY A 304 13.25 10.36 6.85
N VAL A 305 12.31 9.62 7.44
CA VAL A 305 12.23 9.36 8.89
C VAL A 305 13.49 8.65 9.39
N VAL A 306 13.96 7.62 8.67
CA VAL A 306 15.19 6.90 9.05
C VAL A 306 16.41 7.82 9.00
N ALA A 307 16.55 8.63 7.95
CA ALA A 307 17.67 9.56 7.80
C ALA A 307 17.64 10.68 8.85
N VAL A 308 16.46 11.20 9.22
CA VAL A 308 16.28 12.21 10.28
C VAL A 308 16.58 11.64 11.67
N ALA A 309 16.14 10.42 11.96
CA ALA A 309 16.47 9.73 13.20
C ALA A 309 17.99 9.57 13.40
N GLY A 310 18.73 9.54 12.29
CA GLY A 310 20.18 9.52 12.25
C GLY A 310 20.67 8.08 12.16
N ILE A 311 21.19 7.72 11.00
CA ILE A 311 21.91 6.46 10.80
C ILE A 311 23.35 6.69 11.28
N PRO A 312 23.88 5.89 12.22
CA PRO A 312 25.30 5.95 12.55
C PRO A 312 26.14 5.77 11.27
N VAL A 313 27.14 6.63 11.06
CA VAL A 313 27.93 6.67 9.81
C VAL A 313 28.56 5.31 9.48
N ASP A 314 28.94 4.53 10.49
CA ASP A 314 29.51 3.19 10.33
C ASP A 314 28.47 2.14 9.89
N GLN A 315 27.18 2.32 10.24
CA GLN A 315 26.09 1.41 9.85
C GLN A 315 25.49 1.73 8.47
N ALA A 316 25.62 2.97 8.00
CA ALA A 316 25.13 3.38 6.69
C ALA A 316 25.95 2.75 5.54
N ASN A 317 27.26 2.53 5.76
CA ASN A 317 28.17 1.97 4.76
C ASN A 317 28.07 0.45 4.64
N ASP A 318 27.81 -0.26 5.74
CA ASP A 318 27.68 -1.72 5.74
C ASP A 318 26.23 -2.17 5.47
N GLY A 319 25.24 -1.30 5.72
CA GLY A 319 23.82 -1.63 5.62
C GLY A 319 23.17 -1.35 4.26
N LEU A 320 23.83 -0.67 3.32
CA LEU A 320 23.31 -0.40 1.98
C LEU A 320 24.27 -0.95 0.94
N VAL A 321 23.99 -2.16 0.43
CA VAL A 321 24.83 -2.77 -0.58
C VAL A 321 24.52 -2.12 -1.93
N LEU A 322 25.55 -1.89 -2.75
CA LEU A 322 25.38 -1.40 -4.13
C LEU A 322 24.35 -2.24 -4.90
N PHE A 323 24.31 -3.54 -4.62
CA PHE A 323 23.35 -4.48 -5.16
C PHE A 323 21.89 -4.10 -4.85
N ASP A 324 21.57 -3.75 -3.60
CA ASP A 324 20.22 -3.34 -3.18
C ASP A 324 19.80 -2.06 -3.88
N LEU A 325 20.68 -1.06 -3.90
CA LEU A 325 20.41 0.24 -4.54
C LEU A 325 20.19 0.09 -6.04
N VAL A 326 21.02 -0.72 -6.71
CA VAL A 326 20.85 -1.04 -8.13
C VAL A 326 19.55 -1.81 -8.35
N THR A 327 19.20 -2.75 -7.48
CA THR A 327 17.96 -3.53 -7.60
C THR A 327 16.72 -2.64 -7.45
N VAL A 328 16.69 -1.75 -6.47
CA VAL A 328 15.62 -0.74 -6.29
C VAL A 328 15.47 0.13 -7.54
N TRP A 329 16.59 0.64 -8.07
CA TRP A 329 16.59 1.48 -9.27
C TRP A 329 16.12 0.73 -10.52
N LEU A 330 16.62 -0.50 -10.72
CA LEU A 330 16.20 -1.37 -11.82
C LEU A 330 14.73 -1.75 -11.70
N ALA A 331 14.22 -2.05 -10.51
CA ALA A 331 12.80 -2.34 -10.29
C ALA A 331 11.93 -1.15 -10.71
N ALA A 332 12.25 0.07 -10.28
CA ALA A 332 11.54 1.28 -10.70
C ALA A 332 11.63 1.53 -12.21
N GLY A 333 12.79 1.27 -12.82
CA GLY A 333 12.98 1.35 -14.27
C GLY A 333 12.13 0.34 -15.04
N CYS A 334 12.10 -0.91 -14.59
CA CYS A 334 11.25 -1.96 -15.16
C CYS A 334 9.76 -1.65 -15.00
N PHE A 335 9.34 -1.14 -13.84
CA PHE A 335 7.98 -0.68 -13.59
C PHE A 335 7.57 0.41 -14.58
N ALA A 336 8.40 1.46 -14.73
CA ALA A 336 8.15 2.51 -15.71
C ALA A 336 8.09 1.94 -17.14
N ALA A 337 9.02 1.06 -17.53
CA ALA A 337 9.00 0.43 -18.84
C ALA A 337 7.69 -0.35 -19.10
N VAL A 338 7.20 -1.11 -18.12
CA VAL A 338 5.93 -1.83 -18.21
C VAL A 338 4.75 -0.89 -18.43
N VAL A 339 4.68 0.21 -17.67
CA VAL A 339 3.61 1.20 -17.75
C VAL A 339 3.65 1.98 -19.07
N PHE A 340 4.83 2.37 -19.54
CA PHE A 340 4.98 3.14 -20.78
C PHE A 340 4.74 2.30 -22.03
N LEU A 341 5.21 1.05 -22.05
CA LEU A 341 5.05 0.12 -23.17
C LEU A 341 3.72 -0.65 -23.13
N GLY A 342 2.96 -0.55 -22.03
CA GLY A 342 1.69 -1.27 -21.86
C GLY A 342 1.86 -2.78 -21.78
N LEU A 343 2.95 -3.27 -21.16
CA LEU A 343 3.25 -4.69 -21.10
C LEU A 343 2.23 -5.43 -20.22
N GLY A 344 1.79 -6.59 -20.69
CA GLY A 344 0.82 -7.43 -19.99
C GLY A 344 1.46 -8.54 -19.15
N ARG A 345 0.74 -9.68 -19.07
CA ARG A 345 1.06 -10.84 -18.21
C ARG A 345 2.49 -11.36 -18.32
N GLY A 346 3.09 -11.32 -19.52
CA GLY A 346 4.46 -11.78 -19.75
C GLY A 346 5.49 -10.99 -18.95
N ALA A 347 5.30 -9.67 -18.80
CA ALA A 347 6.16 -8.87 -17.94
C ALA A 347 5.95 -9.21 -16.46
N GLY A 348 4.72 -9.53 -16.05
CA GLY A 348 4.42 -10.04 -14.71
C GLY A 348 5.21 -11.29 -14.36
N VAL A 349 5.30 -12.28 -15.27
CA VAL A 349 6.12 -13.49 -15.08
C VAL A 349 7.59 -13.13 -14.87
N VAL A 350 8.13 -12.24 -15.71
CA VAL A 350 9.54 -11.83 -15.65
C VAL A 350 9.83 -11.11 -14.34
N LEU A 351 9.02 -10.12 -13.95
CA LEU A 351 9.20 -9.36 -12.72
C LEU A 351 9.11 -10.25 -11.47
N LEU A 352 8.14 -11.17 -11.42
CA LEU A 352 8.03 -12.11 -10.30
C LEU A 352 9.21 -13.09 -10.26
N GLY A 353 9.71 -13.53 -11.42
CA GLY A 353 10.93 -14.32 -11.52
C GLY A 353 12.15 -13.57 -10.99
N LEU A 354 12.30 -12.28 -11.35
CA LEU A 354 13.34 -11.41 -10.83
C LEU A 354 13.23 -11.22 -9.31
N TYR A 355 12.02 -11.11 -8.76
CA TYR A 355 11.81 -11.07 -7.31
C TYR A 355 12.33 -12.33 -6.62
N GLY A 356 11.99 -13.51 -7.16
CA GLY A 356 12.47 -14.78 -6.62
C GLY A 356 13.99 -14.91 -6.67
N VAL A 357 14.61 -14.50 -7.79
CA VAL A 357 16.07 -14.46 -7.92
C VAL A 357 16.70 -13.51 -6.91
N PHE A 358 16.14 -12.31 -6.75
CA PHE A 358 16.60 -11.34 -5.76
C PHE A 358 16.59 -11.90 -4.34
N VAL A 359 15.46 -12.47 -3.89
CA VAL A 359 15.35 -13.06 -2.54
C VAL A 359 16.37 -14.19 -2.33
N VAL A 360 16.56 -15.05 -3.34
CA VAL A 360 17.56 -16.14 -3.25
C VAL A 360 18.98 -15.58 -3.19
N LEU A 361 19.33 -14.63 -4.05
CA LEU A 361 20.67 -14.01 -4.05
C LEU A 361 20.95 -13.33 -2.71
N GLU A 362 19.98 -12.60 -2.17
CA GLU A 362 20.15 -11.91 -0.90
C GLU A 362 20.40 -12.87 0.27
N LEU A 363 19.58 -13.92 0.38
CA LEU A 363 19.69 -14.91 1.45
C LEU A 363 20.90 -15.83 1.33
N THR A 364 21.47 -16.01 0.13
CA THR A 364 22.58 -16.96 -0.09
C THR A 364 23.93 -16.29 -0.28
N VAL A 365 24.00 -15.19 -1.04
CA VAL A 365 25.24 -14.51 -1.42
C VAL A 365 25.54 -13.34 -0.49
N PHE A 366 24.51 -12.57 -0.11
CA PHE A 366 24.65 -11.35 0.68
C PHE A 366 24.33 -11.52 2.17
N ARG A 367 24.32 -12.76 2.67
CA ARG A 367 24.04 -13.19 4.07
C ARG A 367 24.93 -12.56 5.18
N ARG A 368 25.66 -11.50 4.92
CA ARG A 368 26.58 -10.89 5.88
C ARG A 368 25.85 -9.99 6.87
#